data_AF-T1B3Q4-F1
#
_entry.id   AF-T1B3Q4-F1
#
_cell.length_a   1.000
_cell.length_b   1.000
_cell.length_c   1.000
_cell.angle_alpha   90.00
_cell.angle_beta   90.00
_cell.angle_gamma   90.00
#
_symmetry.space_group_name_H-M   'P 1'
#
loop_
_entity.id
_entity.type
_entity.pdbx_description
1 polymer ?
#
loop_
_entity_poly.entity_id
_entity_poly.type
_entity_poly.pdbx_seq_one_letter_code
_entity_poly.pdbx_strand_id
1 'polypeptide(L)'
;TDAAVVDALEGFLVTALGKGVVRAKDTPNFIGNRIGVFSILATMHHTEKFGLGFDSVDALTGPAIGRPKSATYRTADVVGLDTMAHVIKTMADTLPDDPWHGYFKVPAWLDALIARGALGQKTGVGFYRKAGKDIVVLDLARKDYRPSQQKPSDELAAMLAIKDPTEKFAKLRASSNAQAQFLWAVFRDLFHYTAYHLADIAATARDVDFAIRWGYGWKLGPFETWQAAGWQQIAKWIAEDIAAGKAMSKAPLPAWVTDGRTGVHGSDGSFAPKSGKHLPRSTHPVYQRQIYPDALLGERFDQGTTLWENAGVRLWTLGDDLGIVSFKTKMHTVNDAVLDGVQEAITRAERELKALVLWQSSEPFSAGADLKGALGLLQAGKVDAFAAMIANFQATSMRIKYALVPVVAAVRGLALGGGCEFQMHSARTVAALESYIGLVEAGVGLLPAGGGLKEIAVRCAQQAAGGDSFDFVKRYFETVAMAKVAGSALEARQMGLLRDSDVVVFNAFEVLHVALRTAAALAESGWHPALPARAVIVAGDVGTASLKMLLVNM
;
A
#
# COMPACT_ATOMS: atom_id res chain seq x y z
N THR A 1 10.05 -22.87 21.60
CA THR A 1 8.69 -22.33 21.86
C THR A 1 7.67 -23.36 21.48
N ASP A 2 6.60 -23.52 22.26
CA ASP A 2 5.48 -24.42 21.96
C ASP A 2 4.79 -24.04 20.64
N ALA A 3 4.58 -25.01 19.75
CA ALA A 3 4.05 -24.74 18.41
C ALA A 3 2.59 -24.29 18.42
N ALA A 4 1.75 -24.83 19.30
CA ALA A 4 0.33 -24.48 19.37
C ALA A 4 0.14 -23.04 19.85
N VAL A 5 0.98 -22.58 20.79
CA VAL A 5 0.98 -21.17 21.24
C VAL A 5 1.37 -20.23 20.09
N VAL A 6 2.39 -20.59 19.31
CA VAL A 6 2.84 -19.78 18.16
C VAL A 6 1.76 -19.72 17.08
N ASP A 7 1.13 -20.85 16.76
CA ASP A 7 0.02 -20.92 15.78
C ASP A 7 -1.17 -20.06 16.24
N ALA A 8 -1.59 -20.17 17.49
CA ALA A 8 -2.68 -19.38 18.03
C ALA A 8 -2.38 -17.87 18.02
N LEU A 9 -1.15 -17.49 18.38
CA LEU A 9 -0.69 -16.10 18.33
C LEU A 9 -0.69 -15.58 16.88
N GLU A 10 -0.21 -16.36 15.92
CA GLU A 10 -0.22 -16.01 14.50
C GLU A 10 -1.64 -15.75 14.00
N GLY A 11 -2.59 -16.65 14.31
CA GLY A 11 -4.00 -16.44 13.96
C GLY A 11 -4.58 -15.15 14.55
N PHE A 12 -4.30 -14.88 15.82
CA PHE A 12 -4.75 -13.65 16.49
C PHE A 12 -4.13 -12.39 15.86
N LEU A 13 -2.81 -12.36 15.66
CA LEU A 13 -2.12 -11.21 15.06
C LEU A 13 -2.62 -10.92 13.64
N VAL A 14 -2.87 -11.96 12.85
CA VAL A 14 -3.31 -11.82 11.46
C VAL A 14 -4.74 -11.29 11.36
N THR A 15 -5.72 -11.92 12.01
CA THR A 15 -7.13 -11.54 11.85
C THR A 15 -7.54 -10.41 12.81
N ALA A 16 -7.12 -10.47 14.08
CA ALA A 16 -7.58 -9.53 15.10
C ALA A 16 -6.79 -8.21 15.08
N LEU A 17 -5.50 -8.24 14.71
CA LEU A 17 -4.66 -7.02 14.62
C LEU A 17 -4.32 -6.60 13.18
N GLY A 18 -4.70 -7.41 12.18
CA GLY A 18 -4.51 -7.08 10.77
C GLY A 18 -3.05 -7.14 10.31
N LYS A 19 -2.18 -7.88 11.01
CA LYS A 19 -0.73 -7.89 10.74
C LYS A 19 -0.32 -9.04 9.84
N GLY A 20 0.67 -8.80 8.98
CA GLY A 20 1.44 -9.87 8.37
C GLY A 20 2.41 -10.47 9.39
N VAL A 21 2.51 -11.81 9.42
CA VAL A 21 3.38 -12.53 10.37
C VAL A 21 4.42 -13.33 9.60
N VAL A 22 5.67 -13.26 10.09
CA VAL A 22 6.79 -14.08 9.62
C VAL A 22 7.37 -14.79 10.83
N ARG A 23 7.60 -16.10 10.71
CA ARG A 23 8.28 -16.88 11.75
C ARG A 23 9.79 -16.78 11.57
N ALA A 24 10.44 -16.07 12.50
CA ALA A 24 11.90 -15.93 12.51
C ALA A 24 12.56 -17.00 13.37
N LYS A 25 13.82 -17.31 13.05
CA LYS A 25 14.71 -18.04 13.98
C LYS A 25 15.17 -17.09 15.07
N ASP A 26 15.46 -17.64 16.24
CA ASP A 26 16.04 -16.88 17.35
C ASP A 26 17.54 -16.67 17.13
N THR A 27 17.87 -15.68 16.30
CA THR A 27 19.24 -15.25 16.00
C THR A 27 19.35 -13.74 16.25
N PRO A 28 20.57 -13.20 16.50
CA PRO A 28 20.70 -11.79 16.81
C PRO A 28 20.11 -10.91 15.69
N ASN A 29 19.19 -10.02 16.09
CA ASN A 29 18.42 -9.13 15.23
C ASN A 29 17.41 -9.81 14.28
N PHE A 30 17.09 -11.08 14.51
CA PHE A 30 16.08 -11.85 13.77
C PHE A 30 16.27 -11.75 12.25
N ILE A 31 15.21 -11.42 11.50
CA ILE A 31 15.23 -11.25 10.04
C ILE A 31 15.26 -9.77 9.66
N GLY A 32 14.24 -9.02 10.08
CA GLY A 32 14.03 -7.63 9.66
C GLY A 32 15.23 -6.74 10.02
N ASN A 33 15.56 -6.66 11.31
CA ASN A 33 16.69 -5.84 11.76
C ASN A 33 18.01 -6.33 11.19
N ARG A 34 18.19 -7.65 11.05
CA ARG A 34 19.41 -8.21 10.48
C ARG A 34 19.68 -7.72 9.05
N ILE A 35 18.68 -7.73 8.18
CA ILE A 35 18.84 -7.33 6.77
C ILE A 35 18.66 -5.83 6.58
N GLY A 36 17.68 -5.22 7.25
CA GLY A 36 17.37 -3.80 7.09
C GLY A 36 18.44 -2.88 7.66
N VAL A 37 18.96 -3.16 8.86
CA VAL A 37 20.07 -2.39 9.44
C VAL A 37 21.35 -2.59 8.64
N PHE A 38 21.63 -3.83 8.20
CA PHE A 38 22.73 -4.08 7.28
C PHE A 38 22.63 -3.22 6.00
N SER A 39 21.44 -3.13 5.40
CA SER A 39 21.25 -2.28 4.21
C SER A 39 21.58 -0.81 4.49
N ILE A 40 21.29 -0.30 5.69
CA ILE A 40 21.65 1.07 6.09
C ILE A 40 23.16 1.19 6.26
N LEU A 41 23.82 0.24 6.93
CA LEU A 41 25.28 0.22 7.09
C LEU A 41 26.02 0.15 5.75
N ALA A 42 25.56 -0.69 4.82
CA ALA A 42 26.12 -0.76 3.47
C ALA A 42 25.95 0.59 2.73
N THR A 43 24.80 1.24 2.91
CA THR A 43 24.54 2.58 2.34
C THR A 43 25.48 3.63 2.93
N MET A 44 25.69 3.62 4.26
CA MET A 44 26.62 4.53 4.93
C MET A 44 28.07 4.32 4.48
N HIS A 45 28.51 3.07 4.41
CA HIS A 45 29.85 2.71 3.92
C HIS A 45 30.09 3.24 2.49
N HIS A 46 29.14 2.99 1.59
CA HIS A 46 29.28 3.46 0.21
C HIS A 46 29.08 4.98 0.07
N THR A 47 28.34 5.63 0.98
CA THR A 47 28.21 7.10 0.98
C THR A 47 29.58 7.74 1.16
N GLU A 48 30.35 7.25 2.13
CA GLU A 48 31.72 7.70 2.37
C GLU A 48 32.66 7.35 1.20
N LYS A 49 32.60 6.10 0.73
CA LYS A 49 33.44 5.61 -0.38
C LYS A 49 33.28 6.42 -1.68
N PHE A 50 32.06 6.85 -1.99
CA PHE A 50 31.76 7.62 -3.20
C PHE A 50 31.68 9.14 -2.95
N GLY A 51 31.92 9.61 -1.73
CA GLY A 51 31.92 11.04 -1.38
C GLY A 51 30.57 11.74 -1.65
N LEU A 52 29.45 11.05 -1.47
CA LEU A 52 28.12 11.59 -1.77
C LEU A 52 27.54 12.37 -0.59
N GLY A 53 26.78 13.43 -0.90
CA GLY A 53 25.99 14.15 0.11
C GLY A 53 24.79 13.33 0.60
N PHE A 54 24.39 13.52 1.86
CA PHE A 54 23.28 12.77 2.48
C PHE A 54 21.94 12.98 1.76
N ASP A 55 21.67 14.19 1.28
CA ASP A 55 20.50 14.55 0.48
C ASP A 55 20.48 13.88 -0.89
N SER A 56 21.64 13.78 -1.52
CA SER A 56 21.81 13.02 -2.76
C SER A 56 21.48 11.55 -2.52
N VAL A 57 22.07 10.93 -1.49
CA VAL A 57 21.83 9.52 -1.16
C VAL A 57 20.36 9.24 -0.84
N ASP A 58 19.68 10.12 -0.12
CA ASP A 58 18.25 9.95 0.17
C ASP A 58 17.38 10.05 -1.10
N ALA A 59 17.77 10.88 -2.07
CA ALA A 59 17.13 10.91 -3.39
C ALA A 59 17.30 9.59 -4.15
N LEU A 60 18.40 8.87 -3.93
CA LEU A 60 18.69 7.58 -4.59
C LEU A 60 18.07 6.37 -3.87
N THR A 61 17.98 6.42 -2.55
CA THR A 61 17.63 5.28 -1.69
C THR A 61 16.19 5.31 -1.17
N GLY A 62 15.39 6.26 -1.64
CA GLY A 62 13.96 6.41 -1.31
C GLY A 62 13.02 5.87 -2.40
N PRO A 63 11.98 6.64 -2.80
CA PRO A 63 10.95 6.18 -3.74
C PRO A 63 11.46 5.72 -5.10
N ALA A 64 12.60 6.26 -5.55
CA ALA A 64 13.21 5.92 -6.85
C ALA A 64 13.53 4.42 -7.01
N ILE A 65 13.80 3.73 -5.89
CA ILE A 65 14.05 2.29 -5.86
C ILE A 65 12.95 1.54 -5.08
N GLY A 66 11.79 2.16 -4.90
CA GLY A 66 10.64 1.54 -4.23
C GLY A 66 10.76 1.47 -2.70
N ARG A 67 11.47 2.40 -2.06
CA ARG A 67 11.57 2.51 -0.59
C ARG A 67 10.77 3.72 -0.05
N PRO A 68 10.51 3.82 1.26
CA PRO A 68 9.76 4.94 1.83
C PRO A 68 10.37 6.32 1.54
N LYS A 69 9.56 7.38 1.60
CA LYS A 69 9.99 8.78 1.37
C LYS A 69 11.03 9.28 2.39
N SER A 70 11.15 8.62 3.54
CA SER A 70 12.18 8.90 4.53
C SER A 70 13.56 8.37 4.12
N ALA A 71 13.66 7.53 3.07
CA ALA A 71 14.91 7.03 2.51
C ALA A 71 15.87 6.47 3.60
N THR A 72 17.15 6.83 3.59
CA THR A 72 18.15 6.28 4.52
C THR A 72 18.42 7.22 5.70
N TYR A 73 18.92 8.42 5.43
CA TYR A 73 19.38 9.36 6.45
C TYR A 73 18.23 10.08 7.13
N ARG A 74 17.19 10.45 6.38
CA ARG A 74 15.96 10.96 7.01
C ARG A 74 15.27 9.90 7.86
N THR A 75 15.32 8.61 7.51
CA THR A 75 14.86 7.53 8.39
C THR A 75 15.69 7.46 9.67
N ALA A 76 17.02 7.58 9.57
CA ALA A 76 17.89 7.63 10.75
C ALA A 76 17.55 8.82 11.67
N ASP A 77 17.28 10.00 11.11
CA ASP A 77 16.82 11.16 11.89
C ASP A 77 15.47 10.93 12.57
N VAL A 78 14.53 10.20 11.93
CA VAL A 78 13.21 9.88 12.51
C VAL A 78 13.35 8.87 13.66
N VAL A 79 14.17 7.83 13.49
CA VAL A 79 14.42 6.79 14.50
C VAL A 79 15.20 7.34 15.70
N GLY A 80 16.12 8.28 15.43
CA GLY A 80 17.09 8.79 16.39
C GLY A 80 18.47 8.21 16.16
N LEU A 81 19.48 9.09 16.07
CA LEU A 81 20.84 8.71 15.71
C LEU A 81 21.54 7.87 16.80
N ASP A 82 21.23 8.14 18.06
CA ASP A 82 21.65 7.35 19.22
C ASP A 82 21.03 5.94 19.22
N THR A 83 19.73 5.83 18.93
CA THR A 83 19.06 4.54 18.78
C THR A 83 19.70 3.72 17.66
N MET A 84 19.98 4.35 16.50
CA MET A 84 20.67 3.70 15.39
C MET A 84 22.06 3.21 15.81
N ALA A 85 22.84 4.04 16.49
CA ALA A 85 24.17 3.66 17.00
C ALA A 85 24.09 2.47 17.98
N HIS A 86 23.08 2.42 18.84
CA HIS A 86 22.86 1.29 19.76
C HIS A 86 22.55 -0.02 19.02
N VAL A 87 21.74 0.03 17.95
CA VAL A 87 21.43 -1.17 17.15
C VAL A 87 22.67 -1.65 16.39
N ILE A 88 23.45 -0.74 15.83
CA ILE A 88 24.74 -1.07 15.17
C ILE A 88 25.71 -1.71 16.17
N LYS A 89 25.84 -1.13 17.37
CA LYS A 89 26.66 -1.70 18.45
C LYS A 89 26.18 -3.10 18.83
N THR A 90 24.87 -3.31 18.92
CA THR A 90 24.30 -4.63 19.19
C THR A 90 24.71 -5.64 18.10
N MET A 91 24.68 -5.26 16.82
CA MET A 91 25.21 -6.11 15.74
C MET A 91 26.70 -6.42 15.93
N ALA A 92 27.51 -5.41 16.24
CA ALA A 92 28.94 -5.58 16.48
C ALA A 92 29.23 -6.54 17.65
N ASP A 93 28.53 -6.40 18.76
CA ASP A 93 28.77 -7.17 19.97
C ASP A 93 28.28 -8.62 19.85
N THR A 94 27.19 -8.83 19.11
CA THR A 94 26.51 -10.14 19.06
C THR A 94 26.88 -10.99 17.84
N LEU A 95 27.65 -10.44 16.89
CA LEU A 95 28.00 -11.11 15.63
C LEU A 95 29.50 -11.11 15.33
N PRO A 96 30.36 -11.52 16.27
CA PRO A 96 31.81 -11.46 16.10
C PRO A 96 32.33 -12.26 14.89
N ASP A 97 31.64 -13.33 14.51
CA ASP A 97 32.03 -14.24 13.43
C ASP A 97 31.37 -13.90 12.08
N ASP A 98 30.58 -12.82 12.00
CA ASP A 98 29.96 -12.39 10.76
C ASP A 98 31.04 -11.84 9.79
N PRO A 99 31.12 -12.30 8.54
CA PRO A 99 32.14 -11.83 7.59
C PRO A 99 32.11 -10.31 7.30
N TRP A 100 31.02 -9.62 7.63
CA TRP A 100 30.86 -8.17 7.53
C TRP A 100 31.08 -7.44 8.85
N HIS A 101 31.48 -8.14 9.93
CA HIS A 101 31.63 -7.57 11.27
C HIS A 101 32.46 -6.27 11.32
N GLY A 102 33.54 -6.19 10.53
CA GLY A 102 34.39 -4.98 10.43
C GLY A 102 33.67 -3.71 9.92
N TYR A 103 32.45 -3.84 9.39
CA TYR A 103 31.57 -2.76 8.95
C TYR A 103 30.44 -2.46 9.95
N PHE A 104 30.28 -3.25 11.01
CA PHE A 104 29.30 -3.01 12.07
C PHE A 104 29.83 -1.96 13.05
N LYS A 105 30.16 -0.79 12.52
CA LYS A 105 30.69 0.33 13.28
C LYS A 105 29.99 1.62 12.89
N VAL A 106 29.82 2.48 13.87
CA VAL A 106 29.25 3.81 13.67
C VAL A 106 30.29 4.66 12.91
N PRO A 107 29.92 5.32 11.80
CA PRO A 107 30.83 6.21 11.10
C PRO A 107 31.20 7.43 11.96
N ALA A 108 32.42 7.95 11.81
CA ALA A 108 32.91 9.06 12.63
C ALA A 108 32.03 10.31 12.59
N TRP A 109 31.39 10.58 11.44
CA TRP A 109 30.45 11.69 11.31
C TRP A 109 29.14 11.47 12.08
N LEU A 110 28.71 10.23 12.29
CA LEU A 110 27.52 9.88 13.07
C LEU A 110 27.82 10.05 14.57
N ASP A 111 28.97 9.55 15.01
CA ASP A 111 29.45 9.76 16.38
C ASP A 111 29.61 11.25 16.69
N ALA A 112 30.13 12.05 15.75
CA ALA A 112 30.26 13.49 15.92
C ALA A 112 28.90 14.21 16.06
N LEU A 113 27.86 13.75 15.36
CA LEU A 113 26.50 14.28 15.53
C LEU A 113 25.94 13.94 16.91
N ILE A 114 26.09 12.69 17.34
CA ILE A 114 25.62 12.22 18.66
C ILE A 114 26.33 12.98 19.79
N ALA A 115 27.65 13.13 19.70
CA ALA A 115 28.46 13.86 20.68
C ALA A 115 28.05 15.34 20.82
N ARG A 116 27.47 15.93 19.76
CA ARG A 116 26.95 17.31 19.76
C ARG A 116 25.48 17.40 20.17
N GLY A 117 24.85 16.29 20.54
CA GLY A 117 23.41 16.24 20.86
C GLY A 117 22.49 16.40 19.65
N ALA A 118 23.01 16.25 18.43
CA ALA A 118 22.21 16.28 17.21
C ALA A 118 21.66 14.88 16.92
N LEU A 119 20.56 14.52 17.59
CA LEU A 119 19.98 13.18 17.61
C LEU A 119 18.86 12.96 16.58
N GLY A 120 18.68 13.87 15.63
CA GLY A 120 17.64 13.79 14.60
C GLY A 120 16.39 14.60 14.93
N GLN A 121 15.24 14.11 14.49
CA GLN A 121 13.96 14.84 14.56
C GLN A 121 13.55 15.15 16.01
N LYS A 122 13.88 14.28 16.97
CA LYS A 122 13.56 14.48 18.39
C LYS A 122 14.30 15.67 19.04
N THR A 123 15.45 16.06 18.50
CA THR A 123 16.22 17.25 18.91
C THR A 123 16.13 18.39 17.89
N GLY A 124 15.35 18.21 16.81
CA GLY A 124 15.20 19.18 15.72
C GLY A 124 16.42 19.31 14.79
N VAL A 125 17.48 18.54 15.02
CA VAL A 125 18.77 18.62 14.32
C VAL A 125 19.46 17.26 14.29
N GLY A 126 19.90 16.82 13.11
CA GLY A 126 20.59 15.55 12.85
C GLY A 126 21.37 15.58 11.54
N PHE A 127 21.08 14.70 10.59
CA PHE A 127 21.56 14.91 9.21
C PHE A 127 20.88 16.10 8.55
N TYR A 128 19.61 16.30 8.90
CA TYR A 128 18.79 17.42 8.45
C TYR A 128 18.40 18.31 9.63
N ARG A 129 18.13 19.58 9.33
CA ARG A 129 17.42 20.48 10.23
C ARG A 129 16.52 21.43 9.44
N LYS A 130 15.49 21.96 10.09
CA LYS A 130 14.67 23.02 9.51
C LYS A 130 15.36 24.37 9.68
N ALA A 131 15.39 25.16 8.62
CA ALA A 131 15.83 26.56 8.61
C ALA A 131 14.66 27.42 8.10
N GLY A 132 13.79 27.86 9.01
CA GLY A 132 12.51 28.48 8.63
C GLY A 132 11.60 27.49 7.89
N LYS A 133 11.25 27.80 6.64
CA LYS A 133 10.48 26.90 5.76
C LYS A 133 11.35 25.90 4.99
N ASP A 134 12.66 26.12 4.96
CA ASP A 134 13.59 25.31 4.18
C ASP A 134 14.16 24.14 4.99
N ILE A 135 14.58 23.09 4.28
CA ILE A 135 15.32 21.97 4.86
C ILE A 135 16.78 22.09 4.43
N VAL A 136 17.68 22.11 5.41
CA VAL A 136 19.12 22.11 5.18
C VAL A 136 19.70 20.77 5.61
N VAL A 137 20.79 20.37 4.97
CA VAL A 137 21.47 19.08 5.15
C VAL A 137 22.92 19.30 5.59
N LEU A 138 23.43 18.41 6.45
CA LEU A 138 24.81 18.45 6.91
C LEU A 138 25.79 18.30 5.73
N ASP A 139 26.79 19.17 5.70
CA ASP A 139 27.93 19.11 4.78
C ASP A 139 29.20 18.85 5.59
N LEU A 140 29.79 17.67 5.38
CA LEU A 140 30.94 17.21 6.16
C LEU A 140 32.19 18.08 5.92
N ALA A 141 32.37 18.62 4.72
CA ALA A 141 33.50 19.47 4.38
C ALA A 141 33.37 20.83 5.07
N ARG A 142 32.16 21.40 5.09
CA ARG A 142 31.87 22.67 5.76
C ARG A 142 31.78 22.56 7.28
N LYS A 143 31.55 21.35 7.80
CA LYS A 143 31.21 21.10 9.22
C LYS A 143 29.98 21.89 9.68
N ASP A 144 29.10 22.24 8.74
CA ASP A 144 27.86 22.99 8.92
C ASP A 144 26.85 22.53 7.86
N TYR A 145 25.67 23.15 7.84
CA TYR A 145 24.59 22.80 6.94
C TYR A 145 24.60 23.64 5.66
N ARG A 146 24.13 23.03 4.58
CA ARG A 146 23.84 23.70 3.30
C ARG A 146 22.38 23.44 2.88
N PRO A 147 21.81 24.24 1.97
CA PRO A 147 20.53 23.92 1.35
C PRO A 147 20.52 22.49 0.78
N SER A 148 19.45 21.74 1.05
CA SER A 148 19.28 20.38 0.56
C SER A 148 18.91 20.38 -0.93
N GLN A 149 19.58 19.54 -1.72
CA GLN A 149 19.33 19.30 -3.14
C GLN A 149 19.03 17.81 -3.33
N GLN A 150 17.75 17.46 -3.26
CA GLN A 150 17.28 16.08 -3.39
C GLN A 150 17.03 15.70 -4.85
N LYS A 151 18.06 15.80 -5.71
CA LYS A 151 17.93 15.42 -7.13
C LYS A 151 19.05 14.46 -7.56
N PRO A 152 18.73 13.31 -8.17
CA PRO A 152 19.73 12.50 -8.87
C PRO A 152 20.33 13.27 -10.05
N SER A 153 21.53 12.87 -10.48
CA SER A 153 22.08 13.30 -11.76
C SER A 153 21.15 12.90 -12.91
N ASP A 154 21.14 13.69 -14.00
CA ASP A 154 20.22 13.43 -15.11
C ASP A 154 20.46 12.05 -15.76
N GLU A 155 21.73 11.61 -15.82
CA GLU A 155 22.10 10.26 -16.26
C GLU A 155 21.45 9.18 -15.38
N LEU A 156 21.55 9.32 -14.05
CA LEU A 156 20.95 8.34 -13.14
C LEU A 156 19.43 8.41 -13.13
N ALA A 157 18.84 9.60 -13.26
CA ALA A 157 17.40 9.75 -13.40
C ALA A 157 16.87 8.97 -14.61
N ALA A 158 17.58 9.03 -15.74
CA ALA A 158 17.25 8.26 -16.94
C ALA A 158 17.35 6.73 -16.70
N MET A 159 18.38 6.27 -15.97
CA MET A 159 18.50 4.84 -15.62
C MET A 159 17.38 4.37 -14.68
N LEU A 160 17.04 5.17 -13.67
CA LEU A 160 15.98 4.84 -12.71
C LEU A 160 14.59 4.77 -13.37
N ALA A 161 14.38 5.52 -14.46
CA ALA A 161 13.15 5.51 -15.26
C ALA A 161 12.99 4.25 -16.14
N ILE A 162 14.03 3.43 -16.31
CA ILE A 162 13.96 2.18 -17.08
C ILE A 162 12.97 1.22 -16.40
N LYS A 163 12.02 0.67 -17.17
CA LYS A 163 10.99 -0.23 -16.65
C LYS A 163 11.50 -1.65 -16.44
N ASP A 164 12.33 -2.15 -17.36
CA ASP A 164 12.95 -3.47 -17.23
C ASP A 164 14.05 -3.45 -16.16
N PRO A 165 13.90 -4.18 -15.04
CA PRO A 165 14.92 -4.24 -14.01
C PRO A 165 16.23 -4.84 -14.54
N THR A 166 16.19 -5.78 -15.49
CA THR A 166 17.40 -6.42 -16.05
C THR A 166 18.27 -5.38 -16.76
N GLU A 167 17.69 -4.63 -17.69
CA GLU A 167 18.37 -3.52 -18.36
C GLU A 167 18.86 -2.45 -17.36
N LYS A 168 18.03 -2.10 -16.37
CA LYS A 168 18.38 -1.10 -15.35
C LYS A 168 19.65 -1.48 -14.59
N PHE A 169 19.70 -2.70 -14.04
CA PHE A 169 20.86 -3.15 -13.27
C PHE A 169 22.11 -3.30 -14.13
N ALA A 170 21.98 -3.71 -15.39
CA ALA A 170 23.09 -3.75 -16.33
C ALA A 170 23.71 -2.35 -16.53
N LYS A 171 22.88 -1.32 -16.73
CA LYS A 171 23.36 0.06 -16.88
C LYS A 171 23.96 0.64 -15.60
N LEU A 172 23.37 0.35 -14.44
CA LEU A 172 23.94 0.77 -13.15
C LEU A 172 25.35 0.22 -12.96
N ARG A 173 25.56 -1.07 -13.22
CA ARG A 173 26.88 -1.70 -13.08
C ARG A 173 27.90 -1.19 -14.10
N ALA A 174 27.48 -0.95 -15.34
CA ALA A 174 28.37 -0.55 -16.43
C ALA A 174 28.78 0.94 -16.41
N SER A 175 28.00 1.80 -15.74
CA SER A 175 28.25 3.25 -15.73
C SER A 175 29.50 3.63 -14.91
N SER A 176 30.21 4.68 -15.32
CA SER A 176 31.28 5.29 -14.53
C SER A 176 30.76 6.37 -13.56
N ASN A 177 29.46 6.68 -13.59
CA ASN A 177 28.83 7.68 -12.73
C ASN A 177 28.87 7.23 -11.26
N ALA A 178 29.36 8.11 -10.38
CA ALA A 178 29.50 7.81 -8.95
C ALA A 178 28.18 7.42 -8.27
N GLN A 179 27.06 8.04 -8.64
CA GLN A 179 25.75 7.72 -8.07
C GLN A 179 25.22 6.36 -8.56
N ALA A 180 25.48 6.01 -9.82
CA ALA A 180 25.11 4.71 -10.38
C ALA A 180 25.94 3.58 -9.74
N GLN A 181 27.26 3.77 -9.61
CA GLN A 181 28.15 2.84 -8.94
C GLN A 181 27.82 2.68 -7.46
N PHE A 182 27.44 3.76 -6.78
CA PHE A 182 26.92 3.72 -5.42
C PHE A 182 25.69 2.82 -5.30
N LEU A 183 24.68 3.02 -6.14
CA LEU A 183 23.46 2.20 -6.11
C LEU A 183 23.75 0.72 -6.43
N TRP A 184 24.60 0.45 -7.44
CA TRP A 184 25.04 -0.91 -7.74
C TRP A 184 25.72 -1.55 -6.52
N ALA A 185 26.64 -0.84 -5.87
CA ALA A 185 27.37 -1.36 -4.72
C ALA A 185 26.45 -1.67 -3.53
N VAL A 186 25.48 -0.79 -3.23
CA VAL A 186 24.48 -1.02 -2.18
C VAL A 186 23.63 -2.25 -2.46
N PHE A 187 23.14 -2.43 -3.70
CA PHE A 187 22.37 -3.61 -4.05
C PHE A 187 23.20 -4.88 -4.03
N ARG A 188 24.41 -4.85 -4.61
CA ARG A 188 25.34 -5.99 -4.62
C ARG A 188 25.59 -6.49 -3.20
N ASP A 189 25.95 -5.61 -2.27
CA ASP A 189 26.27 -6.02 -0.90
C ASP A 189 25.03 -6.46 -0.13
N LEU A 190 23.86 -5.84 -0.37
CA LEU A 190 22.59 -6.31 0.16
C LEU A 190 22.26 -7.73 -0.31
N PHE A 191 22.35 -8.00 -1.60
CA PHE A 191 22.06 -9.31 -2.18
C PHE A 191 23.04 -10.37 -1.65
N HIS A 192 24.32 -10.03 -1.62
CA HIS A 192 25.37 -10.90 -1.09
C HIS A 192 25.09 -11.27 0.38
N TYR A 193 24.85 -10.28 1.24
CA TYR A 193 24.57 -10.49 2.65
C TYR A 193 23.31 -11.33 2.89
N THR A 194 22.24 -10.98 2.16
CA THR A 194 20.95 -11.65 2.32
C THR A 194 21.02 -13.11 1.89
N ALA A 195 21.71 -13.42 0.78
CA ALA A 195 21.90 -14.80 0.35
C ALA A 195 22.76 -15.60 1.35
N TYR A 196 23.87 -15.01 1.81
CA TYR A 196 24.78 -15.65 2.75
C TYR A 196 24.06 -16.09 4.03
N HIS A 197 23.25 -15.20 4.62
CA HIS A 197 22.60 -15.45 5.91
C HIS A 197 21.22 -16.12 5.83
N LEU A 198 20.66 -16.35 4.64
CA LEU A 198 19.29 -16.88 4.50
C LEU A 198 19.07 -18.15 5.33
N ALA A 199 20.03 -19.08 5.30
CA ALA A 199 19.98 -20.35 6.03
C ALA A 199 20.01 -20.20 7.55
N ASP A 200 20.55 -19.10 8.07
CA ASP A 200 20.73 -18.86 9.50
C ASP A 200 19.54 -18.11 10.09
N ILE A 201 18.90 -17.22 9.33
CA ILE A 201 17.90 -16.29 9.89
C ILE A 201 16.45 -16.66 9.56
N ALA A 202 16.21 -17.35 8.44
CA ALA A 202 14.86 -17.60 7.93
C ALA A 202 14.65 -19.05 7.47
N ALA A 203 13.38 -19.49 7.41
CA ALA A 203 13.04 -20.80 6.86
C ALA A 203 13.01 -20.75 5.33
N THR A 204 12.55 -19.64 4.76
CA THR A 204 12.39 -19.42 3.31
C THR A 204 12.81 -18.02 2.90
N ALA A 205 13.09 -17.82 1.61
CA ALA A 205 13.29 -16.48 1.03
C ALA A 205 12.07 -15.57 1.22
N ARG A 206 10.85 -16.14 1.24
CA ARG A 206 9.58 -15.41 1.50
C ARG A 206 9.63 -14.67 2.83
N ASP A 207 10.13 -15.31 3.87
CA ASP A 207 10.17 -14.73 5.21
C ASP A 207 11.03 -13.46 5.25
N VAL A 208 12.15 -13.48 4.53
CA VAL A 208 13.04 -12.32 4.39
C VAL A 208 12.36 -11.19 3.65
N ASP A 209 11.77 -11.49 2.49
CA ASP A 209 11.16 -10.48 1.65
C ASP A 209 9.93 -9.85 2.31
N PHE A 210 9.10 -10.63 3.00
CA PHE A 210 7.99 -10.10 3.78
C PHE A 210 8.44 -9.32 5.02
N ALA A 211 9.47 -9.77 5.73
CA ALA A 211 10.02 -9.00 6.85
C ALA A 211 10.51 -7.61 6.40
N ILE A 212 11.06 -7.51 5.19
CA ILE A 212 11.56 -6.25 4.64
C ILE A 212 10.44 -5.41 4.01
N ARG A 213 9.50 -6.01 3.29
CA ARG A 213 8.35 -5.30 2.73
C ARG A 213 7.46 -4.73 3.83
N TRP A 214 7.07 -5.55 4.80
CA TRP A 214 6.14 -5.14 5.85
C TRP A 214 6.84 -4.39 7.00
N GLY A 215 8.08 -4.74 7.32
CA GLY A 215 8.82 -4.10 8.42
C GLY A 215 9.54 -2.82 8.04
N TYR A 216 10.10 -2.74 6.82
CA TYR A 216 10.87 -1.58 6.33
C TYR A 216 10.14 -0.80 5.23
N GLY A 217 8.93 -1.23 4.83
CA GLY A 217 8.11 -0.51 3.86
C GLY A 217 8.66 -0.53 2.44
N TRP A 218 9.49 -1.52 2.10
CA TRP A 218 10.00 -1.67 0.72
C TRP A 218 8.92 -2.24 -0.18
N LYS A 219 8.90 -1.82 -1.45
CA LYS A 219 7.95 -2.33 -2.45
C LYS A 219 8.23 -3.79 -2.83
N LEU A 220 9.51 -4.14 -2.95
CA LEU A 220 9.98 -5.49 -3.19
C LEU A 220 11.03 -5.83 -2.14
N GLY A 221 11.05 -7.09 -1.70
CA GLY A 221 12.12 -7.57 -0.83
C GLY A 221 13.46 -7.69 -1.58
N PRO A 222 14.58 -7.93 -0.87
CA PRO A 222 15.89 -8.12 -1.49
C PRO A 222 15.90 -9.26 -2.53
N PHE A 223 15.23 -10.38 -2.26
CA PHE A 223 15.24 -11.50 -3.21
C PHE A 223 14.35 -11.27 -4.42
N GLU A 224 13.16 -10.68 -4.25
CA GLU A 224 12.30 -10.24 -5.34
C GLU A 224 13.01 -9.24 -6.25
N THR A 225 13.72 -8.28 -5.67
CA THR A 225 14.50 -7.29 -6.43
C THR A 225 15.59 -7.98 -7.25
N TRP A 226 16.33 -8.91 -6.64
CA TRP A 226 17.35 -9.68 -7.35
C TRP A 226 16.75 -10.54 -8.45
N GLN A 227 15.70 -11.31 -8.16
CA GLN A 227 15.03 -12.17 -9.13
C GLN A 227 14.49 -11.37 -10.32
N ALA A 228 13.87 -10.21 -10.07
CA ALA A 228 13.37 -9.31 -11.12
C ALA A 228 14.51 -8.76 -12.01
N ALA A 229 15.70 -8.57 -11.46
CA ALA A 229 16.87 -8.03 -12.16
C ALA A 229 17.68 -9.08 -12.95
N GLY A 230 17.24 -10.34 -12.96
CA GLY A 230 17.95 -11.44 -13.63
C GLY A 230 18.89 -12.17 -12.68
N TRP A 231 18.36 -13.20 -12.00
CA TRP A 231 19.03 -13.92 -10.91
C TRP A 231 20.47 -14.33 -11.22
N GLN A 232 20.67 -15.13 -12.27
CA GLN A 232 21.98 -15.72 -12.61
C GLN A 232 23.01 -14.65 -13.00
N GLN A 233 22.57 -13.63 -13.74
CA GLN A 233 23.46 -12.58 -14.21
C GLN A 233 23.95 -11.70 -13.04
N ILE A 234 23.04 -11.36 -12.13
CA ILE A 234 23.38 -10.64 -10.89
C ILE A 234 24.30 -11.49 -10.00
N ALA A 235 24.03 -12.79 -9.84
CA ALA A 235 24.90 -13.69 -9.09
C ALA A 235 26.33 -13.72 -9.64
N LYS A 236 26.47 -13.82 -10.97
CA LYS A 236 27.76 -13.76 -11.66
C LYS A 236 28.48 -12.43 -11.38
N TRP A 237 27.78 -11.31 -11.49
CA TRP A 237 28.36 -9.99 -11.24
C TRP A 237 28.77 -9.77 -9.78
N ILE A 238 28.01 -10.29 -8.82
CA ILE A 238 28.39 -10.28 -7.41
C ILE A 238 29.68 -11.09 -7.21
N ALA A 239 29.78 -12.30 -7.79
CA ALA A 239 30.98 -13.13 -7.70
C ALA A 239 32.22 -12.46 -8.32
N GLU A 240 32.07 -11.83 -9.49
CA GLU A 240 33.13 -11.02 -10.13
C GLU A 240 33.58 -9.86 -9.23
N ASP A 241 32.64 -9.14 -8.61
CA ASP A 241 32.94 -8.02 -7.74
C ASP A 241 33.55 -8.45 -6.40
N ILE A 242 33.21 -9.64 -5.87
CA ILE A 242 33.88 -10.25 -4.72
C ILE A 242 35.33 -10.56 -5.08
N ALA A 243 35.56 -11.24 -6.22
CA ALA A 243 36.91 -11.58 -6.69
C ALA A 243 37.77 -10.34 -6.97
N ALA A 244 37.15 -9.27 -7.48
CA ALA A 244 37.82 -7.99 -7.71
C ALA A 244 38.01 -7.13 -6.44
N GLY A 245 37.60 -7.61 -5.25
CA GLY A 245 37.72 -6.87 -3.99
C GLY A 245 36.83 -5.62 -3.91
N LYS A 246 35.77 -5.54 -4.72
CA LYS A 246 34.84 -4.41 -4.74
C LYS A 246 33.72 -4.55 -3.70
N ALA A 247 33.34 -5.78 -3.36
CA ALA A 247 32.35 -6.12 -2.34
C ALA A 247 32.85 -5.79 -0.92
N MET A 248 31.94 -5.58 0.01
CA MET A 248 32.30 -5.33 1.42
C MET A 248 32.96 -6.57 2.06
N SER A 249 32.49 -7.77 1.73
CA SER A 249 33.03 -9.03 2.25
C SER A 249 33.65 -9.90 1.16
N LYS A 250 34.65 -10.70 1.56
CA LYS A 250 35.29 -11.74 0.74
C LYS A 250 34.58 -13.10 0.86
N ALA A 251 33.54 -13.21 1.69
CA ALA A 251 32.75 -14.43 1.79
C ALA A 251 32.25 -14.86 0.39
N PRO A 252 32.24 -16.17 0.07
CA PRO A 252 31.68 -16.62 -1.19
C PRO A 252 30.15 -16.54 -1.16
N LEU A 253 29.56 -16.32 -2.33
CA LEU A 253 28.13 -16.60 -2.49
C LEU A 253 27.84 -18.07 -2.17
N PRO A 254 26.76 -18.37 -1.44
CA PRO A 254 26.37 -19.76 -1.18
C PRO A 254 26.15 -20.54 -2.48
N ALA A 255 26.53 -21.82 -2.50
CA ALA A 255 26.40 -22.68 -3.68
C ALA A 255 24.96 -22.74 -4.24
N TRP A 256 23.96 -22.61 -3.36
CA TRP A 256 22.56 -22.60 -3.76
C TRP A 256 22.24 -21.45 -4.71
N VAL A 257 22.94 -20.31 -4.64
CA VAL A 257 22.67 -19.14 -5.51
C VAL A 257 22.97 -19.44 -6.97
N THR A 258 23.96 -20.30 -7.23
CA THR A 258 24.52 -20.59 -8.55
C THR A 258 24.23 -22.01 -9.04
N ASP A 259 23.24 -22.70 -8.47
CA ASP A 259 22.90 -24.09 -8.80
C ASP A 259 22.05 -24.26 -10.08
N GLY A 260 21.97 -23.21 -10.89
CA GLY A 260 21.17 -23.18 -12.11
C GLY A 260 19.77 -22.56 -11.95
N ARG A 261 19.32 -22.23 -10.74
CA ARG A 261 18.03 -21.54 -10.55
C ARG A 261 17.97 -20.17 -11.21
N THR A 262 16.77 -19.72 -11.51
CA THR A 262 16.46 -18.41 -12.11
C THR A 262 15.78 -17.44 -11.15
N GLY A 263 15.58 -17.85 -9.89
CA GLY A 263 14.91 -17.10 -8.85
C GLY A 263 14.73 -17.93 -7.58
N VAL A 264 14.04 -17.35 -6.59
CA VAL A 264 13.68 -18.02 -5.32
C VAL A 264 12.19 -17.95 -5.01
N HIS A 265 11.39 -17.33 -5.86
CA HIS A 265 9.94 -17.26 -5.77
C HIS A 265 9.31 -17.74 -7.09
N GLY A 266 8.24 -18.54 -6.98
CA GLY A 266 7.51 -19.10 -8.10
C GLY A 266 6.10 -19.55 -7.71
N SER A 267 5.39 -20.20 -8.63
CA SER A 267 4.05 -20.71 -8.38
C SER A 267 3.99 -21.83 -7.34
N ASP A 268 5.10 -22.54 -7.14
CA ASP A 268 5.29 -23.60 -6.14
C ASP A 268 5.74 -23.07 -4.76
N GLY A 269 5.87 -21.74 -4.62
CA GLY A 269 6.20 -21.06 -3.38
C GLY A 269 7.59 -20.45 -3.40
N SER A 270 8.36 -20.62 -2.32
CA SER A 270 9.65 -19.94 -2.16
C SER A 270 10.75 -20.84 -1.64
N PHE A 271 11.97 -20.61 -2.13
CA PHE A 271 13.13 -21.41 -1.81
C PHE A 271 13.42 -21.45 -0.30
N ALA A 272 13.67 -22.66 0.21
CA ALA A 272 14.11 -22.94 1.56
C ALA A 272 15.55 -23.50 1.54
N PRO A 273 16.54 -22.78 2.10
CA PRO A 273 17.95 -23.18 1.99
C PRO A 273 18.28 -24.49 2.71
N LYS A 274 17.55 -24.84 3.78
CA LYS A 274 17.81 -26.07 4.53
C LYS A 274 17.41 -27.34 3.78
N SER A 275 16.33 -27.29 2.99
CA SER A 275 15.84 -28.44 2.23
C SER A 275 16.28 -28.43 0.77
N GLY A 276 16.75 -27.28 0.26
CA GLY A 276 17.06 -27.10 -1.16
C GLY A 276 15.81 -27.06 -2.06
N LYS A 277 14.61 -26.95 -1.49
CA LYS A 277 13.33 -27.03 -2.22
C LYS A 277 12.53 -25.74 -2.07
N HIS A 278 11.57 -25.53 -2.96
CA HIS A 278 10.53 -24.52 -2.79
C HIS A 278 9.47 -25.01 -1.79
N LEU A 279 9.04 -24.13 -0.89
CA LEU A 279 7.97 -24.40 0.07
C LEU A 279 6.74 -23.53 -0.24
N PRO A 280 5.53 -24.10 -0.26
CA PRO A 280 4.30 -23.35 -0.47
C PRO A 280 4.01 -22.39 0.69
N ARG A 281 2.96 -21.58 0.57
CA ARG A 281 2.48 -20.74 1.67
C ARG A 281 2.07 -21.59 2.87
N SER A 282 2.10 -20.98 4.05
CA SER A 282 1.62 -21.60 5.29
C SER A 282 0.19 -22.11 5.10
N THR A 283 -0.06 -23.33 5.59
CA THR A 283 -1.39 -23.95 5.57
C THR A 283 -2.25 -23.52 6.76
N HIS A 284 -1.75 -22.59 7.61
CA HIS A 284 -2.49 -22.09 8.76
C HIS A 284 -3.88 -21.59 8.34
N PRO A 285 -4.98 -21.98 9.02
CA PRO A 285 -6.35 -21.67 8.60
C PRO A 285 -6.62 -20.18 8.37
N VAL A 286 -5.92 -19.31 9.10
CA VAL A 286 -6.06 -17.85 8.97
C VAL A 286 -5.78 -17.35 7.55
N TYR A 287 -4.83 -17.96 6.83
CA TYR A 287 -4.48 -17.53 5.47
C TYR A 287 -5.49 -17.99 4.43
N GLN A 288 -6.33 -18.98 4.73
CA GLN A 288 -7.43 -19.39 3.84
C GLN A 288 -8.52 -18.30 3.73
N ARG A 289 -8.50 -17.32 4.63
CA ARG A 289 -9.36 -16.13 4.58
C ARG A 289 -8.82 -15.07 3.62
N GLN A 290 -7.59 -15.22 3.13
CA GLN A 290 -6.94 -14.28 2.23
C GLN A 290 -6.92 -14.84 0.81
N ILE A 291 -8.06 -14.77 0.11
CA ILE A 291 -8.24 -15.33 -1.24
C ILE A 291 -7.16 -14.80 -2.21
N TYR A 292 -6.85 -13.50 -2.08
CA TYR A 292 -5.75 -12.84 -2.78
C TYR A 292 -4.83 -12.19 -1.74
N PRO A 293 -3.81 -12.91 -1.23
CA PRO A 293 -2.88 -12.37 -0.26
C PRO A 293 -1.84 -11.47 -0.93
N ASP A 294 -0.97 -10.83 -0.12
CA ASP A 294 0.14 -10.03 -0.65
C ASP A 294 1.11 -10.89 -1.45
N ALA A 295 1.09 -10.81 -2.78
CA ALA A 295 1.81 -11.71 -3.66
C ALA A 295 3.33 -11.45 -3.67
N LEU A 296 4.11 -12.52 -3.78
CA LEU A 296 5.53 -12.46 -4.14
C LEU A 296 5.71 -12.52 -5.65
N LEU A 297 6.86 -12.05 -6.14
CA LEU A 297 7.24 -12.15 -7.54
C LEU A 297 7.15 -13.60 -8.05
N GLY A 298 6.36 -13.81 -9.10
CA GLY A 298 6.19 -15.14 -9.70
C GLY A 298 5.10 -16.00 -9.07
N GLU A 299 4.56 -15.64 -7.89
CA GLU A 299 3.36 -16.31 -7.37
C GLU A 299 2.15 -16.00 -8.26
N ARG A 300 1.23 -16.96 -8.34
CA ARG A 300 0.01 -16.89 -9.14
C ARG A 300 -1.14 -17.44 -8.31
N PHE A 301 -2.28 -16.77 -8.39
CA PHE A 301 -3.52 -17.17 -7.73
C PHE A 301 -4.59 -17.35 -8.80
N ASP A 302 -5.57 -18.19 -8.53
CA ASP A 302 -6.73 -18.36 -9.41
C ASP A 302 -7.44 -17.02 -9.61
N GLN A 303 -7.64 -16.64 -10.87
CA GLN A 303 -8.29 -15.38 -11.24
C GLN A 303 -9.81 -15.52 -11.37
N GLY A 304 -10.35 -16.71 -11.07
CA GLY A 304 -11.77 -17.04 -11.18
C GLY A 304 -12.27 -17.04 -12.62
N THR A 305 -13.56 -17.35 -12.78
CA THR A 305 -14.22 -17.47 -14.08
C THR A 305 -14.93 -16.19 -14.43
N THR A 306 -14.58 -15.60 -15.58
CA THR A 306 -15.31 -14.44 -16.13
C THR A 306 -16.70 -14.88 -16.61
N LEU A 307 -17.74 -14.26 -16.07
CA LEU A 307 -19.12 -14.46 -16.52
C LEU A 307 -19.48 -13.47 -17.63
N TRP A 308 -18.99 -12.24 -17.51
CA TRP A 308 -19.20 -11.18 -18.49
C TRP A 308 -18.19 -10.03 -18.27
N GLU A 309 -17.87 -9.29 -19.32
CA GLU A 309 -17.04 -8.09 -19.19
C GLU A 309 -17.27 -7.08 -20.32
N ASN A 310 -17.01 -5.81 -20.02
CA ASN A 310 -16.90 -4.74 -21.03
C ASN A 310 -15.57 -3.98 -20.83
N ALA A 311 -15.44 -2.81 -21.45
CA ALA A 311 -14.23 -1.99 -21.30
C ALA A 311 -14.02 -1.44 -19.86
N GLY A 312 -15.09 -1.27 -19.08
CA GLY A 312 -15.06 -0.66 -17.75
C GLY A 312 -14.97 -1.67 -16.61
N VAL A 313 -15.64 -2.82 -16.71
CA VAL A 313 -15.73 -3.80 -15.62
C VAL A 313 -15.54 -5.24 -16.10
N ARG A 314 -15.25 -6.12 -15.14
CA ARG A 314 -15.31 -7.57 -15.23
C ARG A 314 -16.28 -8.08 -14.16
N LEU A 315 -17.29 -8.85 -14.56
CA LEU A 315 -18.12 -9.67 -13.68
C LEU A 315 -17.58 -11.11 -13.71
N TRP A 316 -17.24 -11.66 -12.54
CA TRP A 316 -16.61 -12.97 -12.43
C TRP A 316 -16.97 -13.69 -11.11
N THR A 317 -16.68 -14.98 -11.00
CA THR A 317 -16.97 -15.81 -9.82
C THR A 317 -15.76 -16.68 -9.46
N LEU A 318 -15.70 -17.15 -8.21
CA LEU A 318 -14.74 -18.16 -7.74
C LEU A 318 -15.29 -19.60 -7.90
N GLY A 319 -16.37 -19.79 -8.66
CA GLY A 319 -17.00 -21.08 -8.93
C GLY A 319 -18.30 -21.31 -8.15
N ASP A 320 -18.78 -20.30 -7.42
CA ASP A 320 -20.06 -20.27 -6.72
C ASP A 320 -21.07 -19.34 -7.42
N ASP A 321 -22.27 -19.24 -6.87
CA ASP A 321 -23.35 -18.36 -7.33
C ASP A 321 -23.21 -16.92 -6.83
N LEU A 322 -22.01 -16.51 -6.42
CA LEU A 322 -21.69 -15.15 -5.97
C LEU A 322 -20.86 -14.44 -7.05
N GLY A 323 -21.37 -13.31 -7.54
CA GLY A 323 -20.65 -12.50 -8.51
C GLY A 323 -19.72 -11.48 -7.85
N ILE A 324 -18.58 -11.24 -8.48
CA ILE A 324 -17.62 -10.20 -8.12
C ILE A 324 -17.51 -9.24 -9.31
N VAL A 325 -17.68 -7.94 -9.05
CA VAL A 325 -17.51 -6.88 -10.05
C VAL A 325 -16.23 -6.11 -9.75
N SER A 326 -15.30 -6.14 -10.70
CA SER A 326 -14.02 -5.43 -10.62
C SER A 326 -13.89 -4.42 -11.77
N PHE A 327 -13.40 -3.23 -11.47
CA PHE A 327 -13.20 -2.15 -12.43
C PHE A 327 -11.86 -2.31 -13.11
N LYS A 328 -11.81 -1.98 -14.41
CA LYS A 328 -10.61 -2.07 -15.25
C LYS A 328 -9.91 -0.74 -15.44
N THR A 329 -10.58 0.35 -15.04
CA THR A 329 -10.05 1.70 -15.14
C THR A 329 -8.87 1.88 -14.17
N LYS A 330 -7.94 2.76 -14.55
CA LYS A 330 -6.80 3.10 -13.70
C LYS A 330 -7.30 3.73 -12.40
N MET A 331 -6.78 3.30 -11.26
CA MET A 331 -7.26 3.70 -9.91
C MET A 331 -8.75 3.40 -9.67
N HIS A 332 -9.35 2.53 -10.49
CA HIS A 332 -10.76 2.14 -10.42
C HIS A 332 -11.69 3.37 -10.45
N THR A 333 -11.37 4.36 -11.29
CA THR A 333 -12.21 5.55 -11.50
C THR A 333 -13.50 5.19 -12.23
N VAL A 334 -14.58 5.90 -11.92
CA VAL A 334 -15.92 5.67 -12.48
C VAL A 334 -16.12 6.53 -13.72
N ASN A 335 -16.20 5.89 -14.88
CA ASN A 335 -16.58 6.49 -16.16
C ASN A 335 -17.82 5.77 -16.74
N ASP A 336 -18.34 6.21 -17.88
CA ASP A 336 -19.55 5.61 -18.49
C ASP A 336 -19.44 4.10 -18.70
N ALA A 337 -18.28 3.59 -19.16
CA ALA A 337 -18.10 2.15 -19.33
C ALA A 337 -18.19 1.37 -18.00
N VAL A 338 -17.76 1.97 -16.89
CA VAL A 338 -17.96 1.42 -15.55
C VAL A 338 -19.42 1.49 -15.13
N LEU A 339 -20.09 2.63 -15.35
CA LEU A 339 -21.51 2.81 -15.02
C LEU A 339 -22.38 1.77 -15.74
N ASP A 340 -22.25 1.68 -17.06
CA ASP A 340 -22.99 0.72 -17.89
C ASP A 340 -22.64 -0.72 -17.50
N GLY A 341 -21.36 -0.95 -17.20
CA GLY A 341 -20.87 -2.26 -16.78
C GLY A 341 -21.45 -2.73 -15.45
N VAL A 342 -21.55 -1.84 -14.46
CA VAL A 342 -22.17 -2.16 -13.16
C VAL A 342 -23.66 -2.44 -13.33
N GLN A 343 -24.37 -1.65 -14.13
CA GLN A 343 -25.80 -1.86 -14.38
C GLN A 343 -26.07 -3.20 -15.05
N GLU A 344 -25.29 -3.57 -16.07
CA GLU A 344 -25.39 -4.86 -16.75
C GLU A 344 -25.02 -6.01 -15.80
N ALA A 345 -23.98 -5.85 -14.98
CA ALA A 345 -23.61 -6.85 -13.98
C ALA A 345 -24.75 -7.12 -12.99
N ILE A 346 -25.43 -6.07 -12.51
CA ILE A 346 -26.61 -6.21 -11.65
C ILE A 346 -27.75 -6.92 -12.40
N THR A 347 -28.03 -6.54 -13.65
CA THR A 347 -29.09 -7.17 -14.47
C THR A 347 -28.86 -8.68 -14.64
N ARG A 348 -27.62 -9.11 -14.85
CA ARG A 348 -27.26 -10.53 -14.91
C ARG A 348 -27.39 -11.20 -13.55
N ALA A 349 -26.89 -10.54 -12.51
CA ALA A 349 -26.95 -11.10 -11.16
C ALA A 349 -28.38 -11.33 -10.68
N GLU A 350 -29.31 -10.43 -10.98
CA GLU A 350 -30.73 -10.58 -10.65
C GLU A 350 -31.41 -11.79 -11.32
N ARG A 351 -30.77 -12.37 -12.36
CA ARG A 351 -31.27 -13.53 -13.09
C ARG A 351 -30.52 -14.82 -12.75
N GLU A 352 -29.22 -14.73 -12.52
CA GLU A 352 -28.30 -15.87 -12.58
C GLU A 352 -27.48 -16.07 -11.30
N LEU A 353 -27.44 -15.09 -10.39
CA LEU A 353 -26.59 -15.11 -9.20
C LEU A 353 -27.40 -14.85 -7.93
N LYS A 354 -26.83 -15.19 -6.78
CA LYS A 354 -27.43 -14.92 -5.47
C LYS A 354 -27.09 -13.55 -4.93
N ALA A 355 -25.92 -13.01 -5.27
CA ALA A 355 -25.42 -11.74 -4.77
C ALA A 355 -24.30 -11.17 -5.64
N LEU A 356 -23.98 -9.89 -5.42
CA LEU A 356 -22.80 -9.24 -5.99
C LEU A 356 -21.89 -8.66 -4.91
N VAL A 357 -20.59 -8.71 -5.18
CA VAL A 357 -19.56 -8.01 -4.41
C VAL A 357 -18.82 -7.04 -5.33
N LEU A 358 -18.84 -5.75 -5.02
CA LEU A 358 -17.95 -4.78 -5.66
C LEU A 358 -16.56 -4.89 -5.00
N TRP A 359 -15.54 -5.32 -5.74
CA TRP A 359 -14.19 -5.52 -5.20
C TRP A 359 -13.12 -5.39 -6.27
N GLN A 360 -11.94 -4.89 -5.86
CA GLN A 360 -10.80 -4.65 -6.75
C GLN A 360 -9.59 -5.49 -6.37
N SER A 361 -8.91 -6.04 -7.37
CA SER A 361 -7.71 -6.88 -7.18
C SER A 361 -6.53 -6.12 -6.59
N SER A 362 -6.49 -4.80 -6.76
CA SER A 362 -5.50 -3.90 -6.16
C SER A 362 -6.17 -2.72 -5.47
N GLU A 363 -5.46 -2.03 -4.58
CA GLU A 363 -5.92 -0.74 -4.06
C GLU A 363 -5.81 0.35 -5.13
N PRO A 364 -6.67 1.39 -5.07
CA PRO A 364 -7.75 1.61 -4.10
C PRO A 364 -9.05 0.85 -4.43
N PHE A 365 -10.10 0.95 -3.62
CA PHE A 365 -11.45 0.50 -4.01
C PHE A 365 -12.00 1.33 -5.17
N SER A 366 -11.90 2.66 -5.07
CA SER A 366 -12.12 3.61 -6.17
C SER A 366 -11.65 5.00 -5.80
N ALA A 367 -10.96 5.66 -6.73
CA ALA A 367 -10.57 7.07 -6.61
C ALA A 367 -11.70 8.07 -6.97
N GLY A 368 -12.90 7.58 -7.28
CA GLY A 368 -14.06 8.42 -7.61
C GLY A 368 -14.30 8.57 -9.11
N ALA A 369 -15.04 9.61 -9.50
CA ALA A 369 -15.39 9.87 -10.89
C ALA A 369 -14.15 10.18 -11.76
N ASP A 370 -14.20 9.82 -13.04
CA ASP A 370 -13.19 10.25 -14.02
C ASP A 370 -13.35 11.74 -14.35
N LEU A 371 -12.77 12.59 -13.50
CA LEU A 371 -12.81 14.04 -13.64
C LEU A 371 -12.19 14.54 -14.96
N LYS A 372 -11.22 13.80 -15.52
CA LYS A 372 -10.59 14.17 -16.79
C LYS A 372 -11.58 13.99 -17.94
N GLY A 373 -12.29 12.87 -17.96
CA GLY A 373 -13.36 12.63 -18.94
C GLY A 373 -14.47 13.68 -18.83
N ALA A 374 -14.95 13.94 -17.62
CA ALA A 374 -15.97 14.95 -17.34
C ALA A 374 -15.56 16.36 -17.82
N LEU A 375 -14.34 16.79 -17.48
CA LEU A 375 -13.81 18.10 -17.91
C LEU A 375 -13.67 18.19 -19.44
N GLY A 376 -13.26 17.10 -20.10
CA GLY A 376 -13.14 17.05 -21.55
C GLY A 376 -14.47 17.28 -22.27
N LEU A 377 -15.59 16.76 -21.75
CA LEU A 377 -16.93 17.03 -22.30
C LEU A 377 -17.30 18.51 -22.21
N LEU A 378 -17.07 19.12 -21.03
CA LEU A 378 -17.38 20.53 -20.80
C LEU A 378 -16.52 21.46 -21.66
N GLN A 379 -15.22 21.18 -21.78
CA GLN A 379 -14.31 21.94 -22.65
C GLN A 379 -14.71 21.83 -24.13
N ALA A 380 -15.29 20.70 -24.54
CA ALA A 380 -15.83 20.51 -25.88
C ALA A 380 -17.25 21.09 -26.08
N GLY A 381 -17.81 21.78 -25.08
CA GLY A 381 -19.17 22.34 -25.14
C GLY A 381 -20.29 21.30 -25.11
N LYS A 382 -20.00 20.03 -24.78
CA LYS A 382 -20.96 18.92 -24.79
C LYS A 382 -21.73 18.81 -23.47
N VAL A 383 -22.47 19.86 -23.13
CA VAL A 383 -23.20 19.96 -21.85
C VAL A 383 -24.25 18.85 -21.70
N ASP A 384 -24.99 18.52 -22.76
CA ASP A 384 -26.00 17.45 -22.72
C ASP A 384 -25.39 16.09 -22.42
N ALA A 385 -24.20 15.80 -22.97
CA ALA A 385 -23.48 14.56 -22.69
C ALA A 385 -23.01 14.51 -21.23
N PHE A 386 -22.55 15.64 -20.68
CA PHE A 386 -22.18 15.73 -19.27
C PHE A 386 -23.40 15.54 -18.35
N ALA A 387 -24.55 16.13 -18.69
CA ALA A 387 -25.79 15.92 -17.96
C ALA A 387 -26.26 14.46 -18.03
N ALA A 388 -26.16 13.82 -19.20
CA ALA A 388 -26.46 12.39 -19.37
C ALA A 388 -25.53 11.50 -18.54
N MET A 389 -24.22 11.82 -18.48
CA MET A 389 -23.25 11.13 -17.62
C MET A 389 -23.66 11.20 -16.14
N ILE A 390 -24.06 12.38 -15.64
CA ILE A 390 -24.55 12.53 -14.26
C ILE A 390 -25.82 11.71 -14.03
N ALA A 391 -26.78 11.76 -14.95
CA ALA A 391 -28.01 10.99 -14.84
C ALA A 391 -27.73 9.48 -14.81
N ASN A 392 -26.82 8.99 -15.66
CA ASN A 392 -26.40 7.60 -15.68
C ASN A 392 -25.71 7.18 -14.37
N PHE A 393 -24.91 8.08 -13.80
CA PHE A 393 -24.26 7.84 -12.51
C PHE A 393 -25.29 7.67 -11.39
N GLN A 394 -26.26 8.57 -11.30
CA GLN A 394 -27.35 8.48 -10.33
C GLN A 394 -28.18 7.22 -10.53
N ALA A 395 -28.51 6.88 -11.78
CA ALA A 395 -29.22 5.65 -12.12
C ALA A 395 -28.45 4.40 -11.64
N THR A 396 -27.13 4.38 -11.85
CA THR A 396 -26.25 3.28 -11.40
C THR A 396 -26.23 3.14 -9.87
N SER A 397 -26.10 4.25 -9.13
CA SER A 397 -26.19 4.23 -7.66
C SER A 397 -27.54 3.71 -7.17
N MET A 398 -28.63 4.05 -7.84
CA MET A 398 -29.96 3.54 -7.51
C MET A 398 -30.12 2.06 -7.88
N ARG A 399 -29.52 1.60 -8.98
CA ARG A 399 -29.44 0.17 -9.33
C ARG A 399 -28.72 -0.63 -8.27
N ILE A 400 -27.60 -0.13 -7.74
CA ILE A 400 -26.88 -0.76 -6.62
C ILE A 400 -27.80 -0.88 -5.39
N LYS A 401 -28.50 0.21 -5.03
CA LYS A 401 -29.33 0.27 -3.81
C LYS A 401 -30.57 -0.63 -3.86
N TYR A 402 -31.21 -0.71 -5.02
CA TYR A 402 -32.48 -1.41 -5.19
C TYR A 402 -32.38 -2.69 -6.02
N ALA A 403 -31.18 -3.27 -6.14
CA ALA A 403 -31.00 -4.56 -6.78
C ALA A 403 -31.81 -5.66 -6.08
N LEU A 404 -32.38 -6.57 -6.87
CA LEU A 404 -33.12 -7.74 -6.35
C LEU A 404 -32.21 -8.79 -5.70
N VAL A 405 -30.88 -8.64 -5.87
CA VAL A 405 -29.84 -9.39 -5.16
C VAL A 405 -29.02 -8.42 -4.31
N PRO A 406 -28.47 -8.84 -3.16
CA PRO A 406 -27.68 -7.95 -2.33
C PRO A 406 -26.37 -7.58 -3.03
N VAL A 407 -26.07 -6.29 -3.10
CA VAL A 407 -24.79 -5.75 -3.55
C VAL A 407 -23.96 -5.33 -2.34
N VAL A 408 -22.81 -5.96 -2.13
CA VAL A 408 -21.89 -5.67 -1.02
C VAL A 408 -20.65 -4.95 -1.53
N ALA A 409 -20.28 -3.81 -0.94
CA ALA A 409 -19.02 -3.14 -1.23
C ALA A 409 -17.90 -3.70 -0.35
N ALA A 410 -16.82 -4.17 -0.97
CA ALA A 410 -15.64 -4.71 -0.29
C ALA A 410 -14.49 -3.71 -0.41
N VAL A 411 -14.41 -2.79 0.55
CA VAL A 411 -13.58 -1.58 0.49
C VAL A 411 -12.19 -1.84 1.06
N ARG A 412 -11.16 -1.49 0.27
CA ARG A 412 -9.75 -1.51 0.65
C ARG A 412 -9.05 -0.27 0.11
N GLY A 413 -8.20 0.38 0.90
CA GLY A 413 -7.56 1.63 0.51
C GLY A 413 -8.56 2.78 0.37
N LEU A 414 -8.56 3.50 -0.76
CA LEU A 414 -9.41 4.68 -0.95
C LEU A 414 -10.79 4.31 -1.50
N ALA A 415 -11.84 4.92 -0.95
CA ALA A 415 -13.20 4.99 -1.54
C ALA A 415 -13.63 6.46 -1.55
N LEU A 416 -13.28 7.18 -2.62
CA LEU A 416 -13.47 8.62 -2.71
C LEU A 416 -14.56 9.00 -3.70
N GLY A 417 -15.27 10.08 -3.42
CA GLY A 417 -16.32 10.64 -4.27
C GLY A 417 -17.27 9.57 -4.77
N GLY A 418 -17.35 9.38 -6.09
CA GLY A 418 -18.09 8.29 -6.73
C GLY A 418 -17.95 6.89 -6.13
N GLY A 419 -16.75 6.52 -5.67
CA GLY A 419 -16.51 5.26 -4.97
C GLY A 419 -17.18 5.21 -3.59
N CYS A 420 -17.10 6.31 -2.85
CA CYS A 420 -17.85 6.50 -1.60
C CYS A 420 -19.36 6.42 -1.87
N GLU A 421 -19.85 7.03 -2.95
CA GLU A 421 -21.27 7.02 -3.29
C GLU A 421 -21.78 5.60 -3.60
N PHE A 422 -21.05 4.81 -4.38
CA PHE A 422 -21.40 3.40 -4.62
C PHE A 422 -21.38 2.55 -3.35
N GLN A 423 -20.39 2.75 -2.50
CA GLN A 423 -20.33 2.11 -1.19
C GLN A 423 -21.56 2.48 -0.34
N MET A 424 -21.91 3.76 -0.27
CA MET A 424 -23.05 4.25 0.53
C MET A 424 -24.40 3.72 0.04
N HIS A 425 -24.51 3.40 -1.25
CA HIS A 425 -25.70 2.80 -1.85
C HIS A 425 -25.74 1.27 -1.73
N SER A 426 -24.64 0.62 -1.36
CA SER A 426 -24.57 -0.84 -1.25
C SER A 426 -25.40 -1.37 -0.06
N ALA A 427 -25.93 -2.59 -0.20
CA ALA A 427 -26.69 -3.28 0.85
C ALA A 427 -25.89 -3.39 2.15
N ARG A 428 -24.61 -3.75 2.03
CA ARG A 428 -23.61 -3.75 3.10
C ARG A 428 -22.26 -3.28 2.60
N THR A 429 -21.43 -2.87 3.53
CA THR A 429 -20.02 -2.62 3.30
C THR A 429 -19.18 -3.47 4.23
N VAL A 430 -18.14 -4.08 3.67
CA VAL A 430 -17.04 -4.70 4.41
C VAL A 430 -15.80 -3.87 4.10
N ALA A 431 -15.31 -3.12 5.08
CA ALA A 431 -14.18 -2.22 4.90
C ALA A 431 -12.95 -2.71 5.66
N ALA A 432 -11.77 -2.62 5.04
CA ALA A 432 -10.50 -2.73 5.77
C ALA A 432 -10.40 -1.61 6.82
N LEU A 433 -9.75 -1.87 7.97
CA LEU A 433 -9.55 -0.87 9.03
C LEU A 433 -8.91 0.42 8.48
N GLU A 434 -7.88 0.29 7.66
CA GLU A 434 -7.16 1.38 7.00
C GLU A 434 -7.81 1.79 5.66
N SER A 435 -9.15 1.87 5.62
CA SER A 435 -9.88 2.42 4.47
C SER A 435 -10.10 3.92 4.63
N TYR A 436 -9.81 4.67 3.57
CA TYR A 436 -9.98 6.12 3.53
C TYR A 436 -11.21 6.46 2.71
N ILE A 437 -12.25 6.97 3.38
CA ILE A 437 -13.59 7.10 2.79
C ILE A 437 -14.03 8.55 2.92
N GLY A 438 -14.49 9.14 1.81
CA GLY A 438 -14.91 10.54 1.82
C GLY A 438 -15.49 11.04 0.51
N LEU A 439 -16.31 12.08 0.62
CA LEU A 439 -16.83 12.87 -0.49
C LEU A 439 -15.91 14.09 -0.66
N VAL A 440 -15.09 14.07 -1.70
CA VAL A 440 -13.95 15.01 -1.89
C VAL A 440 -14.21 16.06 -2.96
N GLU A 441 -15.37 16.02 -3.59
CA GLU A 441 -15.74 16.83 -4.75
C GLU A 441 -15.64 18.33 -4.49
N ALA A 442 -15.97 18.78 -3.28
CA ALA A 442 -15.86 20.20 -2.89
C ALA A 442 -14.42 20.72 -3.02
N GLY A 443 -13.42 19.86 -2.76
CA GLY A 443 -12.00 20.22 -2.88
C GLY A 443 -11.55 20.50 -4.31
N VAL A 444 -12.35 20.14 -5.31
CA VAL A 444 -12.12 20.45 -6.73
C VAL A 444 -13.21 21.34 -7.34
N GLY A 445 -14.04 21.98 -6.49
CA GLY A 445 -15.11 22.88 -6.92
C GLY A 445 -16.35 22.19 -7.47
N LEU A 446 -16.59 20.92 -7.12
CA LEU A 446 -17.73 20.13 -7.55
C LEU A 446 -18.60 19.71 -6.36
N LEU A 447 -19.80 19.20 -6.66
CA LEU A 447 -20.65 18.52 -5.68
C LEU A 447 -20.69 17.02 -5.98
N PRO A 448 -20.81 16.15 -4.96
CA PRO A 448 -21.03 14.72 -5.17
C PRO A 448 -22.29 14.48 -6.01
N ALA A 449 -22.10 13.91 -7.20
CA ALA A 449 -23.11 13.87 -8.25
C ALA A 449 -23.78 12.50 -8.40
N GLY A 450 -23.22 11.44 -7.83
CA GLY A 450 -23.74 10.07 -7.88
C GLY A 450 -24.86 9.77 -6.87
N GLY A 451 -25.27 10.73 -6.06
CA GLY A 451 -26.41 10.63 -5.13
C GLY A 451 -26.05 10.49 -3.65
N GLY A 452 -24.78 10.65 -3.28
CA GLY A 452 -24.29 10.58 -1.91
C GLY A 452 -24.91 11.62 -0.99
N LEU A 453 -25.09 12.86 -1.47
CA LEU A 453 -25.78 13.91 -0.70
C LEU A 453 -27.24 13.55 -0.41
N LYS A 454 -27.93 12.96 -1.38
CA LYS A 454 -29.30 12.44 -1.19
C LYS A 454 -29.29 11.32 -0.15
N GLU A 455 -28.33 10.40 -0.22
CA GLU A 455 -28.25 9.30 0.73
C GLU A 455 -28.00 9.78 2.16
N ILE A 456 -27.15 10.81 2.33
CA ILE A 456 -26.98 11.52 3.60
C ILE A 456 -28.31 12.09 4.09
N ALA A 457 -29.05 12.81 3.23
CA ALA A 457 -30.32 13.40 3.61
C ALA A 457 -31.34 12.36 4.08
N VAL A 458 -31.42 11.22 3.39
CA VAL A 458 -32.27 10.09 3.79
C VAL A 458 -31.86 9.54 5.16
N ARG A 459 -30.55 9.33 5.39
CA ARG A 459 -30.03 8.85 6.68
C ARG A 459 -30.30 9.84 7.81
N CYS A 460 -30.14 11.14 7.56
CA CYS A 460 -30.45 12.19 8.54
C CYS A 460 -31.93 12.20 8.91
N ALA A 461 -32.83 12.10 7.93
CA ALA A 461 -34.26 12.03 8.18
C ALA A 461 -34.65 10.78 8.98
N GLN A 462 -34.01 9.63 8.71
CA GLN A 462 -34.22 8.41 9.49
C GLN A 462 -33.73 8.55 10.94
N GLN A 463 -32.57 9.18 11.15
CA GLN A 463 -32.02 9.43 12.49
C GLN A 463 -32.85 10.43 13.29
N ALA A 464 -33.42 11.44 12.62
CA ALA A 464 -34.32 12.40 13.25
C ALA A 464 -35.64 11.76 13.73
N ALA A 465 -36.01 10.58 13.21
CA ALA A 465 -37.19 9.82 13.62
C ALA A 465 -38.49 10.65 13.66
N GLY A 466 -38.66 11.55 12.68
CA GLY A 466 -39.81 12.46 12.58
C GLY A 466 -39.64 13.82 13.25
N GLY A 467 -38.52 14.05 13.94
CA GLY A 467 -38.12 15.34 14.50
C GLY A 467 -37.31 16.20 13.52
N ASP A 468 -36.65 17.23 14.06
CA ASP A 468 -35.78 18.12 13.27
C ASP A 468 -34.51 17.37 12.82
N SER A 469 -34.22 17.43 11.51
CA SER A 469 -33.04 16.81 10.92
C SER A 469 -31.82 17.73 10.86
N PHE A 470 -31.95 19.01 11.23
CA PHE A 470 -30.91 20.02 11.03
C PHE A 470 -29.58 19.67 11.68
N ASP A 471 -29.56 19.23 12.93
CA ASP A 471 -28.31 18.90 13.64
C ASP A 471 -27.54 17.76 12.94
N PHE A 472 -28.27 16.76 12.45
CA PHE A 472 -27.69 15.65 11.68
C PHE A 472 -27.16 16.17 10.33
N VAL A 473 -27.97 16.91 9.59
CA VAL A 473 -27.58 17.49 8.29
C VAL A 473 -26.35 18.37 8.43
N LYS A 474 -26.29 19.22 9.45
CA LYS A 474 -25.16 20.12 9.72
C LYS A 474 -23.84 19.35 9.85
N ARG A 475 -23.82 18.24 10.60
CA ARG A 475 -22.62 17.42 10.78
C ARG A 475 -22.09 16.85 9.46
N TYR A 476 -22.99 16.33 8.62
CA TYR A 476 -22.60 15.82 7.30
C TYR A 476 -22.22 16.95 6.34
N PHE A 477 -22.92 18.08 6.41
CA PHE A 477 -22.64 19.25 5.60
C PHE A 477 -21.19 19.74 5.79
N GLU A 478 -20.75 19.92 7.05
CA GLU A 478 -19.37 20.33 7.34
C GLU A 478 -18.35 19.31 6.83
N THR A 479 -18.69 18.01 6.87
CA THR A 479 -17.84 16.94 6.35
C THR A 479 -17.65 17.04 4.84
N VAL A 480 -18.75 17.26 4.10
CA VAL A 480 -18.73 17.42 2.64
C VAL A 480 -18.09 18.75 2.23
N ALA A 481 -18.49 19.86 2.86
CA ALA A 481 -18.01 21.20 2.51
C ALA A 481 -16.48 21.33 2.70
N MET A 482 -15.93 20.69 3.73
CA MET A 482 -14.49 20.66 4.00
C MET A 482 -13.75 19.53 3.27
N ALA A 483 -14.44 18.76 2.42
CA ALA A 483 -13.90 17.60 1.72
C ALA A 483 -13.15 16.63 2.66
N LYS A 484 -13.67 16.42 3.88
CA LYS A 484 -13.01 15.58 4.89
C LYS A 484 -13.01 14.13 4.44
N VAL A 485 -11.86 13.49 4.56
CA VAL A 485 -11.67 12.06 4.30
C VAL A 485 -11.41 11.39 5.64
N ALA A 486 -12.19 10.37 5.99
CA ALA A 486 -11.90 9.54 7.15
C ALA A 486 -10.55 8.84 6.94
N GLY A 487 -9.68 8.85 7.94
CA GLY A 487 -8.39 8.14 7.93
C GLY A 487 -8.51 6.65 8.28
N SER A 488 -9.69 6.17 8.66
CA SER A 488 -9.97 4.76 8.93
C SER A 488 -11.45 4.43 8.74
N ALA A 489 -11.78 3.13 8.62
CA ALA A 489 -13.17 2.68 8.56
C ALA A 489 -13.95 2.99 9.85
N LEU A 490 -13.29 2.98 11.01
CA LEU A 490 -13.93 3.35 12.27
C LEU A 490 -14.29 4.84 12.31
N GLU A 491 -13.38 5.70 11.83
CA GLU A 491 -13.67 7.12 11.67
C GLU A 491 -14.76 7.35 10.61
N ALA A 492 -14.76 6.60 9.51
CA ALA A 492 -15.80 6.69 8.48
C ALA A 492 -17.19 6.34 9.03
N ARG A 493 -17.28 5.40 9.99
CA ARG A 493 -18.51 5.11 10.73
C ARG A 493 -18.90 6.27 11.64
N GLN A 494 -17.95 6.86 12.36
CA GLN A 494 -18.21 8.05 13.18
C GLN A 494 -18.68 9.23 12.33
N MET A 495 -18.11 9.43 11.14
CA MET A 495 -18.53 10.44 10.16
C MET A 495 -19.86 10.08 9.47
N GLY A 496 -20.42 8.90 9.72
CA GLY A 496 -21.69 8.44 9.18
C GLY A 496 -21.66 8.07 7.69
N LEU A 497 -20.46 7.93 7.11
CA LEU A 497 -20.23 7.42 5.75
C LEU A 497 -20.44 5.90 5.72
N LEU A 498 -19.96 5.20 6.75
CA LEU A 498 -20.34 3.81 7.05
C LEU A 498 -21.50 3.75 8.05
N ARG A 499 -22.31 2.70 7.97
CA ARG A 499 -23.36 2.37 8.94
C ARG A 499 -22.76 1.57 10.10
N ASP A 500 -23.44 1.57 11.25
CA ASP A 500 -23.04 0.73 12.41
C ASP A 500 -23.01 -0.75 12.08
N SER A 501 -23.89 -1.12 11.15
CA SER A 501 -24.11 -2.48 10.72
C SER A 501 -23.20 -2.90 9.54
N ASP A 502 -22.33 -2.01 9.06
CA ASP A 502 -21.25 -2.35 8.13
C ASP A 502 -20.06 -2.97 8.90
N VAL A 503 -19.33 -3.89 8.25
CA VAL A 503 -18.28 -4.71 8.88
C VAL A 503 -16.92 -4.04 8.70
N VAL A 504 -16.13 -4.01 9.77
CA VAL A 504 -14.72 -3.58 9.72
C VAL A 504 -13.83 -4.80 9.91
N VAL A 505 -12.93 -5.03 8.95
CA VAL A 505 -11.95 -6.13 8.96
C VAL A 505 -10.57 -5.53 9.15
N PHE A 506 -9.80 -6.05 10.11
CA PHE A 506 -8.47 -5.49 10.38
C PHE A 506 -7.47 -5.85 9.28
N ASN A 507 -7.54 -7.07 8.76
CA ASN A 507 -6.67 -7.50 7.67
C ASN A 507 -7.27 -7.17 6.30
N ALA A 508 -6.62 -6.28 5.55
CA ALA A 508 -7.06 -5.84 4.23
C ALA A 508 -7.20 -6.98 3.21
N PHE A 509 -6.44 -8.08 3.36
CA PHE A 509 -6.52 -9.23 2.47
C PHE A 509 -7.69 -10.17 2.76
N GLU A 510 -8.35 -10.02 3.92
CA GLU A 510 -9.55 -10.81 4.28
C GLU A 510 -10.86 -10.16 3.82
N VAL A 511 -10.81 -8.93 3.29
CA VAL A 511 -12.00 -8.14 2.92
C VAL A 511 -12.89 -8.86 1.91
N LEU A 512 -12.31 -9.45 0.85
CA LEU A 512 -13.10 -10.19 -0.15
C LEU A 512 -13.78 -11.43 0.46
N HIS A 513 -13.05 -12.20 1.27
CA HIS A 513 -13.60 -13.38 1.93
C HIS A 513 -14.79 -13.03 2.82
N VAL A 514 -14.64 -12.00 3.66
CA VAL A 514 -15.71 -11.55 4.55
C VAL A 514 -16.87 -10.95 3.75
N ALA A 515 -16.61 -10.23 2.65
CA ALA A 515 -17.64 -9.67 1.79
C ALA A 515 -18.47 -10.75 1.09
N LEU A 516 -17.84 -11.80 0.54
CA LEU A 516 -18.55 -12.93 -0.06
C LEU A 516 -19.44 -13.65 0.97
N ARG A 517 -18.93 -13.88 2.18
CA ARG A 517 -19.73 -14.47 3.27
C ARG A 517 -20.90 -13.58 3.70
N THR A 518 -20.68 -12.26 3.75
CA THR A 518 -21.72 -11.28 4.05
C THR A 518 -22.79 -11.27 2.96
N ALA A 519 -22.38 -11.28 1.69
CA ALA A 519 -23.27 -11.31 0.54
C ALA A 519 -24.12 -12.59 0.51
N ALA A 520 -23.49 -13.75 0.73
CA ALA A 520 -24.19 -15.03 0.84
C ALA A 520 -25.19 -15.03 2.01
N ALA A 521 -24.79 -14.56 3.20
CA ALA A 521 -25.69 -14.50 4.35
C ALA A 521 -26.92 -13.62 4.10
N LEU A 522 -26.74 -12.46 3.44
CA LEU A 522 -27.87 -11.60 3.05
C LEU A 522 -28.81 -12.33 2.08
N ALA A 523 -28.26 -12.97 1.05
CA ALA A 523 -29.05 -13.69 0.05
C ALA A 523 -29.86 -14.83 0.69
N GLU A 524 -29.23 -15.67 1.51
CA GLU A 524 -29.87 -16.79 2.20
C GLU A 524 -30.89 -16.34 3.27
N SER A 525 -30.79 -15.11 3.76
CA SER A 525 -31.76 -14.54 4.71
C SER A 525 -33.05 -14.01 4.07
N GLY A 526 -33.26 -14.26 2.77
CA GLY A 526 -34.45 -13.80 2.04
C GLY A 526 -34.34 -12.34 1.61
N TRP A 527 -33.20 -11.94 1.04
CA TRP A 527 -32.96 -10.56 0.63
C TRP A 527 -34.07 -9.99 -0.26
N HIS A 528 -34.47 -8.77 0.06
CA HIS A 528 -35.21 -7.89 -0.84
C HIS A 528 -34.76 -6.45 -0.60
N PRO A 529 -34.67 -5.61 -1.64
CA PRO A 529 -34.32 -4.22 -1.45
C PRO A 529 -35.36 -3.50 -0.60
N ALA A 530 -34.92 -2.51 0.18
CA ALA A 530 -35.85 -1.64 0.91
C ALA A 530 -36.74 -0.87 -0.08
N LEU A 531 -38.00 -0.64 0.30
CA LEU A 531 -38.87 0.22 -0.50
C LEU A 531 -38.25 1.62 -0.63
N PRO A 532 -38.39 2.28 -1.79
CA PRO A 532 -37.91 3.64 -1.93
C PRO A 532 -38.49 4.55 -0.85
N ALA A 533 -37.60 5.23 -0.12
CA ALA A 533 -38.00 6.15 0.93
C ALA A 533 -38.94 7.23 0.34
N ARG A 534 -40.12 7.36 0.92
CA ARG A 534 -41.11 8.39 0.59
C ARG A 534 -41.23 9.36 1.76
N ALA A 535 -41.66 10.59 1.49
CA ALA A 535 -41.86 11.63 2.52
C ALA A 535 -40.61 11.86 3.41
N VAL A 536 -39.45 12.05 2.79
CA VAL A 536 -38.21 12.38 3.51
C VAL A 536 -38.36 13.76 4.13
N ILE A 537 -38.47 13.83 5.46
CA ILE A 537 -38.54 15.10 6.20
C ILE A 537 -37.14 15.75 6.15
N VAL A 538 -37.08 16.96 5.60
CA VAL A 538 -35.85 17.76 5.45
C VAL A 538 -35.91 18.99 6.34
N ALA A 539 -34.74 19.57 6.65
CA ALA A 539 -34.62 20.77 7.51
C ALA A 539 -35.25 22.06 6.91
N GLY A 540 -35.73 22.01 5.66
CA GLY A 540 -36.46 23.09 5.01
C GLY A 540 -35.66 24.39 4.81
N ASP A 541 -36.39 25.50 4.68
CA ASP A 541 -35.81 26.81 4.38
C ASP A 541 -34.94 27.35 5.52
N VAL A 542 -35.33 27.10 6.77
CA VAL A 542 -34.58 27.51 7.98
C VAL A 542 -33.22 26.80 8.02
N GLY A 543 -33.21 25.49 7.78
CA GLY A 543 -31.96 24.73 7.68
C GLY A 543 -31.08 25.23 6.54
N THR A 544 -31.67 25.49 5.38
CA THR A 544 -30.94 26.02 4.20
C THR A 544 -30.30 27.38 4.48
N ALA A 545 -31.05 28.32 5.09
CA ALA A 545 -30.55 29.63 5.47
C ALA A 545 -29.39 29.53 6.47
N SER A 546 -29.52 28.62 7.45
CA SER A 546 -28.48 28.37 8.45
C SER A 546 -27.21 27.80 7.83
N LEU A 547 -27.32 26.82 6.92
CA LEU A 547 -26.15 26.26 6.21
C LEU A 547 -25.48 27.29 5.30
N LYS A 548 -26.26 28.14 4.61
CA LYS A 548 -25.71 29.26 3.81
C LYS A 548 -24.94 30.26 4.69
N MET A 549 -25.48 30.59 5.86
CA MET A 549 -24.78 31.45 6.82
C MET A 549 -23.48 30.80 7.31
N LEU A 550 -23.47 29.48 7.56
CA LEU A 550 -22.24 28.76 7.92
C LEU A 550 -21.20 28.85 6.81
N LEU A 551 -21.58 28.61 5.54
CA LEU A 551 -20.65 28.72 4.40
C LEU A 551 -19.99 30.09 4.25
N VAL A 552 -20.72 31.18 4.51
CA VAL A 552 -20.16 32.54 4.42
C VAL A 552 -19.13 32.80 5.52
N ASN A 553 -19.23 32.10 6.65
CA ASN A 553 -18.35 32.25 7.81
C ASN A 553 -17.20 31.23 7.85
N MET A 554 -17.14 30.31 6.87
CA MET A 554 -16.04 29.35 6.68
C MET A 554 -15.00 29.95 5.74
#